data_AF-A0A447PEA3-F1
#
_entry.id   AF-A0A447PEA3-F1
#
_cell.length_a   1.000
_cell.length_b   1.000
_cell.length_c   1.000
_cell.angle_alpha   90.00
_cell.angle_beta   90.00
_cell.angle_gamma   90.00
#
_symmetry.space_group_name_H-M   'P 1'
#
loop_
_entity.id
_entity.type
_entity.pdbx_description
1 polymer ?
#
loop_
_entity_poly.entity_id
_entity_poly.type
_entity_poly.pdbx_seq_one_letter_code
_entity_poly.pdbx_strand_id
1 'polypeptide(L)'
;MKLALVNRRSFYRKAEPSPFQCHASTLVRLPCGTLVAAWFAGLREGSKDTAIWLSRYEHNIWTTPQRVAAREGEAHWNPVLFYPSDKLWLFIK
;
A
#
# COMPACT_ATOMS: atom_id res chain seq x y z
N MET A 1 -18.56 -12.85 19.85
CA MET A 1 -17.24 -12.29 20.23
C MET A 1 -17.18 -10.84 19.80
N LYS A 2 -16.88 -9.89 20.69
CA LYS A 2 -16.80 -8.46 20.35
C LYS A 2 -15.37 -8.14 19.89
N LEU A 3 -15.23 -7.54 18.72
CA LEU A 3 -13.93 -7.05 18.25
C LEU A 3 -13.58 -5.74 18.98
N ALA A 4 -12.30 -5.58 19.32
CA ALA A 4 -11.78 -4.35 19.93
C ALA A 4 -10.64 -3.79 19.07
N LEU A 5 -10.66 -2.48 18.85
CA LEU A 5 -9.55 -1.79 18.20
C LEU A 5 -8.38 -1.73 19.18
N VAL A 6 -7.29 -2.44 18.85
CA VAL A 6 -6.09 -2.50 19.70
C VAL A 6 -5.08 -1.38 19.38
N ASN A 7 -5.08 -0.87 18.16
CA ASN A 7 -4.11 0.12 17.71
C ASN A 7 -4.62 0.90 16.49
N ARG A 8 -4.40 2.22 16.45
CA ARG A 8 -4.64 3.08 15.29
C ARG A 8 -3.40 3.95 15.05
N ARG A 9 -2.78 3.80 13.89
CA ARG A 9 -1.63 4.61 13.47
C ARG A 9 -1.84 5.13 12.06
N SER A 10 -1.47 6.38 11.84
CA SER A 10 -1.27 6.94 10.51
C SER A 10 0.18 6.71 10.12
N PHE A 11 0.42 6.04 9.00
CA PHE A 11 1.77 5.70 8.54
C PHE A 11 2.18 6.44 7.27
N TYR A 12 1.21 7.03 6.60
CA TYR A 12 1.41 8.04 5.58
C TYR A 12 1.21 9.40 6.25
N ARG A 13 2.31 10.12 6.50
CA ARG A 13 2.24 11.53 6.93
C ARG A 13 2.15 12.36 5.66
N LYS A 14 0.96 12.88 5.37
CA LYS A 14 0.74 13.92 4.36
C LYS A 14 1.68 15.09 4.72
N ALA A 15 2.78 15.24 4.00
CA ALA A 15 3.49 16.51 3.97
C ALA A 15 2.66 17.38 3.02
N GLU A 16 1.99 18.42 3.54
CA GLU A 16 1.10 19.30 2.77
C GLU A 16 -0.16 18.60 2.20
N PRO A 17 -1.18 19.32 1.70
CA PRO A 17 -2.27 18.70 0.96
C PRO A 17 -1.72 18.10 -0.35
N SER A 18 -1.18 16.88 -0.30
CA SER A 18 -1.03 16.06 -1.49
C SER A 18 -2.38 16.00 -2.22
N PRO A 19 -2.42 16.34 -3.52
CA PRO A 19 -3.63 16.23 -4.33
C PRO A 19 -3.98 14.77 -4.65
N PHE A 20 -3.19 13.80 -4.17
CA PHE A 20 -3.39 12.40 -4.48
C PHE A 20 -4.41 11.73 -3.57
N GLN A 21 -5.32 11.01 -4.19
CA GLN A 21 -6.22 10.05 -3.56
C GLN A 21 -5.47 8.75 -3.33
N CYS A 22 -5.69 8.10 -2.17
CA CYS A 22 -5.10 6.81 -1.80
C CYS A 22 -6.23 5.82 -1.50
N HIS A 23 -6.29 4.70 -2.21
CA HIS A 23 -7.44 3.78 -2.16
C HIS A 23 -7.01 2.31 -2.27
N ALA A 24 -7.96 1.42 -1.92
CA ALA A 24 -7.84 -0.03 -2.03
C ALA A 24 -6.56 -0.60 -1.42
N SER A 25 -6.32 -0.34 -0.14
CA SER A 25 -5.16 -0.88 0.56
C SER A 25 -5.27 -2.40 0.76
N THR A 26 -4.11 -3.06 0.72
CA THR A 26 -3.92 -4.46 1.06
C THR A 26 -2.74 -4.60 2.01
N LEU A 27 -2.73 -5.65 2.83
CA LEU A 27 -1.72 -5.88 3.87
C LEU A 27 -1.39 -7.37 3.94
N VAL A 28 -0.10 -7.71 4.06
CA VAL A 28 0.36 -9.06 4.40
C VAL A 28 1.40 -8.99 5.51
N ARG A 29 1.46 -10.03 6.35
CA ARG A 29 2.51 -10.22 7.35
C ARG A 29 3.49 -11.28 6.85
N LEU A 30 4.78 -10.92 6.79
CA LEU A 30 5.85 -11.85 6.44
C LEU A 30 6.28 -12.69 7.66
N PRO A 31 6.93 -13.86 7.47
CA PRO A 31 7.39 -14.72 8.57
C PRO A 31 8.33 -14.03 9.55
N CYS A 32 9.15 -13.08 9.08
CA CYS A 32 10.02 -12.27 9.93
C CYS A 32 9.27 -11.23 10.80
N GLY A 33 7.94 -11.14 10.69
CA GLY A 33 7.11 -10.21 11.45
C GLY A 33 6.88 -8.86 10.77
N THR A 34 7.63 -8.54 9.70
CA THR A 34 7.40 -7.34 8.88
C THR A 34 6.00 -7.34 8.28
N LEU A 35 5.28 -6.23 8.41
CA LEU A 35 4.05 -6.01 7.64
C LEU A 35 4.39 -5.32 6.33
N VAL A 36 3.74 -5.69 5.25
CA VAL A 36 3.85 -5.01 3.96
C VAL A 36 2.47 -4.54 3.57
N ALA A 37 2.32 -3.23 3.36
CA ALA A 37 1.10 -2.61 2.88
C ALA A 37 1.30 -2.11 1.46
N ALA A 38 0.29 -2.29 0.60
CA ALA A 38 0.25 -1.69 -0.72
C ALA A 38 -1.10 -1.01 -0.97
N TRP A 39 -1.13 0.01 -1.83
CA TRP A 39 -2.33 0.75 -2.24
C TRP A 39 -2.07 1.39 -3.61
N PHE A 40 -3.12 1.82 -4.30
CA PHE A 40 -2.94 2.72 -5.43
C PHE A 40 -3.07 4.18 -4.99
N ALA A 41 -2.32 5.06 -5.65
CA ALA A 41 -2.42 6.50 -5.43
C ALA A 41 -2.15 7.29 -6.71
N GLY A 42 -2.92 8.37 -6.90
CA GLY A 42 -2.83 9.33 -8.02
C GLY A 42 -3.80 10.49 -7.80
N LEU A 43 -3.86 11.46 -8.72
CA LEU A 43 -4.71 12.66 -8.62
C LEU A 43 -6.19 12.34 -8.39
N ARG A 44 -6.71 11.32 -9.07
CA ARG A 44 -8.05 10.78 -8.82
C ARG A 44 -8.13 9.33 -9.22
N GLU A 45 -9.12 8.62 -8.68
CA GLU A 45 -9.43 7.27 -9.13
C GLU A 45 -9.59 7.20 -10.67
N GLY A 46 -8.91 6.23 -11.30
CA GLY A 46 -8.90 6.03 -12.75
C GLY A 46 -8.04 7.00 -13.56
N SER A 47 -7.28 7.90 -12.95
CA SER A 47 -6.36 8.78 -13.68
C SER A 47 -5.10 8.04 -14.16
N LYS A 48 -4.52 8.51 -15.26
CA LYS A 48 -3.33 7.91 -15.89
C LYS A 48 -2.04 8.05 -15.07
N ASP A 49 -2.09 8.83 -13.99
CA ASP A 49 -1.00 9.00 -13.04
C ASP A 49 -1.15 8.11 -11.79
N THR A 50 -2.21 7.27 -11.71
CA THR A 50 -2.28 6.30 -10.61
C THR A 50 -1.15 5.29 -10.73
N ALA A 51 -0.55 4.98 -9.59
CA ALA A 51 0.52 4.01 -9.46
C ALA A 51 0.30 3.17 -8.20
N ILE A 52 0.97 2.01 -8.16
CA ILE A 52 1.00 1.17 -6.95
C ILE A 52 2.14 1.59 -6.06
N TRP A 53 1.80 1.87 -4.82
CA TRP A 53 2.71 2.24 -3.76
C TRP A 53 2.76 1.15 -2.71
N LEU A 54 3.92 0.99 -2.09
CA LEU A 54 4.18 -0.03 -1.06
C LEU A 54 4.98 0.58 0.08
N SER A 55 4.63 0.23 1.32
CA SER A 55 5.41 0.55 2.52
C SER A 55 5.53 -0.68 3.42
N ARG A 56 6.64 -0.78 4.14
CA ARG A 56 6.91 -1.88 5.08
C ARG A 56 6.88 -1.34 6.49
N TYR A 57 6.30 -2.10 7.41
CA TYR A 57 6.40 -1.86 8.84
C TYR A 57 7.48 -2.76 9.42
N GLU A 58 8.62 -2.17 9.73
CA GLU A 58 9.79 -2.84 10.31
C GLU A 58 10.35 -1.99 11.44
N HIS A 59 10.89 -2.61 12.49
CA HIS A 59 11.47 -1.90 13.65
C HIS A 59 10.52 -0.84 14.26
N ASN A 60 9.23 -1.15 14.34
CA ASN A 60 8.17 -0.27 14.85
C ASN A 60 7.92 1.03 14.06
N ILE A 61 8.45 1.14 12.85
CA ILE A 61 8.27 2.28 11.96
C ILE A 61 7.80 1.83 10.58
N TRP A 62 7.06 2.69 9.90
CA TRP A 62 6.76 2.49 8.49
C TRP A 62 7.83 3.14 7.63
N THR A 63 8.30 2.43 6.63
CA THR A 63 9.25 2.96 5.66
C THR A 63 8.58 4.01 4.77
N THR A 64 9.36 4.92 4.20
CA THR A 64 8.88 5.82 3.15
C THR A 64 8.23 5.01 2.03
N PRO A 65 6.98 5.32 1.61
CA PRO A 65 6.32 4.61 0.52
C PRO A 65 7.14 4.63 -0.76
N GLN A 66 7.23 3.47 -1.41
CA GLN A 66 7.93 3.28 -2.67
C GLN A 66 6.92 2.99 -3.77
N ARG A 67 7.09 3.63 -4.93
CA ARG A 67 6.30 3.34 -6.12
C ARG A 67 6.85 2.06 -6.77
N VAL A 68 6.04 1.01 -6.81
CA VAL A 68 6.47 -0.34 -7.26
C VAL A 68 5.89 -0.77 -8.60
N ALA A 69 4.79 -0.16 -9.04
CA ALA A 69 4.26 -0.32 -10.39
C ALA A 69 3.67 1.00 -10.89
N ALA A 70 4.09 1.42 -12.08
CA ALA A 70 3.55 2.57 -12.80
C ALA A 70 3.79 2.36 -14.29
N ARG A 71 2.80 2.67 -15.11
CA ARG A 71 2.90 2.62 -16.56
C ARG A 71 2.30 3.90 -17.13
N GLU A 72 3.04 4.54 -18.03
CA GLU A 72 2.60 5.79 -18.61
C GLU A 72 1.30 5.59 -19.39
N GLY A 73 0.31 6.43 -19.10
CA GLY A 73 -0.97 6.39 -19.81
C GLY A 73 -1.94 5.30 -19.34
N GLU A 74 -1.56 4.47 -18.37
CA GLU A 74 -2.34 3.36 -17.84
C GLU A 74 -2.73 3.64 -16.38
N ALA A 75 -4.02 3.59 -16.08
CA ALA A 75 -4.49 3.69 -14.71
C ALA A 75 -4.24 2.35 -14.00
N HIS A 76 -3.52 2.41 -12.87
CA HIS A 76 -3.36 1.30 -11.94
C HIS A 76 -4.49 1.29 -10.90
N TRP A 77 -4.92 0.08 -10.53
CA TRP A 77 -6.06 -0.17 -9.64
C TRP A 77 -5.66 -0.99 -8.41
N ASN A 78 -6.62 -1.67 -7.81
CA ASN A 78 -6.52 -2.38 -6.54
C ASN A 78 -5.36 -3.39 -6.53
N PRO A 79 -4.32 -3.18 -5.71
CA PRO A 79 -3.29 -4.18 -5.50
C PRO A 79 -3.78 -5.29 -4.58
N VAL A 80 -3.31 -6.52 -4.82
CA VAL A 80 -3.46 -7.65 -3.90
C VAL A 80 -2.09 -8.21 -3.58
N LEU A 81 -1.73 -8.20 -2.29
CA LEU A 81 -0.52 -8.86 -1.80
C LEU A 81 -0.84 -10.30 -1.41
N PHE A 82 0.02 -11.22 -1.83
CA PHE A 82 -0.09 -12.63 -1.48
C PHE A 82 1.30 -13.20 -1.19
N TYR A 83 1.43 -13.95 -0.09
CA TYR A 83 2.68 -14.59 0.29
C TYR A 83 2.43 -16.09 0.50
N PRO A 84 2.59 -16.93 -0.54
CA PRO A 84 2.34 -18.37 -0.44
C PRO A 84 3.42 -19.14 0.33
N SER A 85 4.68 -18.70 0.26
CA SER A 85 5.81 -19.46 0.82
C SER A 85 7.01 -18.58 1.12
N ASP A 86 7.77 -18.22 0.10
CA ASP A 86 9.09 -17.59 0.17
C ASP A 86 9.14 -16.29 -0.64
N LYS A 87 8.15 -16.08 -1.51
CA LYS A 87 8.05 -14.92 -2.39
C LYS A 87 6.81 -14.12 -2.07
N LEU A 88 6.97 -12.80 -2.03
CA LEU A 88 5.86 -11.86 -2.00
C LEU A 88 5.38 -11.59 -3.42
N TRP A 89 4.11 -11.86 -3.68
CA TRP A 89 3.45 -11.64 -4.96
C TRP A 89 2.59 -10.38 -4.86
N LEU A 90 2.61 -9.59 -5.92
CA LEU A 90 1.76 -8.43 -6.10
C LEU A 90 0.94 -8.64 -7.37
N PHE A 91 -0.38 -8.72 -7.21
CA PHE A 91 -1.32 -8.74 -8.32
C PHE A 91 -1.94 -7.37 -8.50
N ILE A 92 -2.01 -6.91 -9.74
CA ILE A 92 -2.57 -5.61 -10.14
C ILE A 92 -3.45 -5.84 -11.36
N LYS A 93 -4.51 -5.04 -11.49
CA LYS A 93 -5.40 -5.06 -12.65
C LYS A 93 -5.08 -3.90 -13.57
#